data_AF-A0A951ZN58-F1
#
_entry.id   AF-A0A951ZN58-F1
#
_cell.length_a   1.000
_cell.length_b   1.000
_cell.length_c   1.000
_cell.angle_alpha   90.00
_cell.angle_beta   90.00
_cell.angle_gamma   90.00
#
_symmetry.space_group_name_H-M   'P 1'
#
loop_
_entity.id
_entity.type
_entity.pdbx_description
1 polymer ?
#
loop_
_entity_poly.entity_id
_entity_poly.type
_entity_poly.pdbx_seq_one_letter_code
_entity_poly.pdbx_strand_id
1 'polypeptide(L)' 'MKRFVVFFLSIIALSFFSCANCKTCHNTDNPQAFQDVDICLSDYPSENDFNLAIGLYETNGYKCE' A
#
# COMPACT_ATOMS: atom_id res chain seq x y z
N MET A 1 33.96 28.04 12.49
CA MET A 1 33.52 26.69 12.94
C MET A 1 32.62 26.11 11.86
N LYS A 2 33.08 25.13 11.08
CA LYS A 2 32.26 24.47 10.05
C LYS A 2 31.37 23.43 10.72
N ARG A 3 30.06 23.67 10.74
CA ARG A 3 29.05 22.69 11.16
C ARG A 3 28.61 21.93 9.90
N PHE A 4 29.12 20.71 9.75
CA PHE A 4 28.49 19.67 8.93
C PHE A 4 27.73 18.73 9.87
N VAL A 5 26.83 17.92 9.30
CA VAL A 5 26.11 16.78 9.94
C VAL A 5 24.80 17.28 10.61
N VAL A 6 23.57 17.00 10.16
CA VAL A 6 22.96 15.85 9.43
C VAL A 6 21.78 16.34 8.57
N PHE A 7 21.82 16.06 7.26
CA PHE A 7 20.63 15.97 6.39
C PHE A 7 19.83 14.71 6.77
N PHE A 8 18.56 14.58 6.39
CA PHE A 8 17.63 13.44 6.65
C PHE A 8 16.89 13.60 8.00
N LEU A 9 15.63 14.04 8.03
CA LEU A 9 14.47 13.28 7.55
C LEU A 9 13.35 14.23 7.11
N SER A 10 13.55 14.89 5.98
CA SER A 10 12.47 15.47 5.19
C SER A 10 11.88 14.37 4.32
N ILE A 11 11.22 13.37 4.92
CA ILE A 11 10.49 12.36 4.13
C ILE A 11 9.01 12.51 4.42
N ILE A 12 8.43 13.40 3.62
CA ILE A 12 7.18 13.21 2.92
C ILE A 12 5.96 13.05 3.83
N ALA A 13 5.28 14.18 4.00
CA ALA A 13 3.84 14.21 4.02
C ALA A 13 3.28 13.41 2.83
N LEU A 14 2.93 12.14 3.06
CA LEU A 14 1.80 11.54 2.35
C LEU A 14 0.59 11.86 3.22
N SER A 15 0.13 13.09 3.05
CA SER A 15 -1.27 13.42 3.13
C SER A 15 -2.10 12.22 2.70
N PHE A 16 -2.79 11.60 3.67
CA PHE A 16 -3.88 10.66 3.45
C PHE A 16 -4.98 11.38 2.69
N PHE A 17 -4.75 11.56 1.39
CA PHE A 17 -5.74 11.98 0.43
C PHE A 17 -6.79 10.88 0.40
N SER A 18 -7.84 11.06 1.20
CA SER A 18 -9.20 10.63 0.89
C SER A 18 -9.27 9.26 0.21
N CYS A 19 -9.18 8.17 0.99
CA CYS A 19 -9.40 6.81 0.50
C CYS A 19 -10.79 6.67 -0.13
N ALA A 20 -10.89 6.89 -1.43
CA ALA A 20 -12.00 6.40 -2.21
C ALA A 20 -11.76 4.90 -2.43
N ASN A 21 -12.27 4.07 -1.49
CA ASN A 21 -12.30 2.61 -1.56
C ASN A 21 -10.94 1.95 -1.90
N CYS A 22 -9.91 2.24 -1.10
CA CYS A 22 -8.67 1.46 -1.13
C CYS A 22 -8.71 0.33 -0.09
N LYS A 23 -8.07 -0.79 -0.41
CA LYS A 23 -7.83 -1.92 0.49
C LYS A 23 -6.34 -2.18 0.62
N THR A 24 -5.91 -2.48 1.84
CA THR A 24 -4.52 -2.86 2.10
C THR A 24 -4.44 -4.37 2.19
N CYS A 25 -3.59 -4.98 1.37
CA CYS A 25 -3.36 -6.43 1.32
C CYS A 25 -2.06 -6.78 2.02
N HIS A 26 -2.17 -7.55 3.10
CA HIS A 26 -1.05 -7.98 3.94
C HIS A 26 -0.57 -9.37 3.54
N ASN A 27 0.73 -9.53 3.27
CA ASN A 27 1.29 -10.84 2.98
C ASN A 27 1.28 -11.73 4.24
N THR A 28 0.51 -12.81 4.22
CA THR A 28 0.38 -13.72 5.36
C THR A 28 1.39 -14.87 5.34
N ASP A 29 1.97 -15.18 4.18
CA ASP A 29 2.96 -16.24 4.01
C ASP A 29 4.36 -15.81 4.49
N ASN A 30 4.64 -14.50 4.46
CA ASN A 30 5.89 -13.93 4.97
C ASN A 30 5.65 -12.61 5.71
N PRO A 31 5.19 -12.66 6.97
CA PRO A 31 4.90 -11.47 7.78
C PRO A 31 6.14 -10.62 8.13
N GLN A 32 7.35 -11.11 7.83
CA GLN A 32 8.59 -10.32 7.97
C GLN A 32 8.97 -9.58 6.68
N ALA A 33 8.39 -9.96 5.54
CA ALA A 33 8.43 -9.16 4.33
C ALA A 33 7.34 -8.11 4.46
N PHE A 34 7.72 -6.88 4.83
CA PHE A 34 6.88 -5.68 4.84
C PHE A 34 6.38 -5.30 3.43
N GLN A 35 5.73 -6.23 2.73
CA GLN A 35 5.14 -6.02 1.41
C GLN A 35 3.63 -5.99 1.56
N ASP A 36 3.16 -4.96 2.25
CA ASP A 36 1.77 -4.57 2.13
C ASP A 36 1.58 -3.91 0.76
N VAL A 37 0.44 -4.19 0.15
CA VAL A 37 0.07 -3.60 -1.13
C VAL A 37 -1.26 -2.87 -0.97
N ASP A 38 -1.27 -1.59 -1.29
CA ASP A 38 -2.50 -0.81 -1.36
C ASP A 38 -3.12 -0.93 -2.76
N ILE A 39 -4.39 -1.33 -2.79
CA ILE A 39 -5.18 -1.48 -4.00
C ILE A 39 -6.33 -0.48 -3.92
N CYS A 40 -6.35 0.53 -4.79
CA CYS A 40 -7.38 1.56 -4.79
C CYS A 40 -8.38 1.35 -5.92
N LEU A 41 -9.68 1.46 -5.64
CA LEU A 41 -10.74 1.36 -6.66
C LEU A 41 -10.54 2.36 -7.82
N SER A 42 -9.95 3.53 -7.55
CA SER A 42 -9.62 4.54 -8.57
C SER A 42 -8.67 4.06 -9.66
N ASP A 43 -7.88 3.03 -9.38
CA ASP A 43 -6.87 2.49 -10.29
C ASP A 43 -7.45 1.45 -11.25
N TYR A 44 -8.72 1.09 -11.06
CA TYR A 44 -9.43 0.07 -11.84
C TYR A 44 -10.56 0.69 -12.66
N PRO A 45 -10.81 0.18 -13.87
CA PRO A 45 -11.86 0.71 -14.75
C PRO A 45 -13.27 0.35 -14.29
N SER A 46 -13.43 -0.62 -13.38
CA SER A 46 -14.70 -1.00 -12.77
C SER A 46 -14.52 -1.61 -11.38
N GLU A 47 -15.59 -1.62 -10.59
CA GLU A 47 -15.64 -2.31 -9.28
C GLU A 47 -15.39 -3.82 -9.42
N ASN A 48 -15.79 -4.43 -10.54
CA ASN A 48 -15.52 -5.82 -10.80
C ASN A 48 -14.03 -6.12 -10.98
N ASP A 49 -13.30 -5.26 -11.70
CA ASP A 49 -11.86 -5.42 -11.91
C ASP A 49 -11.07 -5.19 -10.61
N PHE A 50 -11.53 -4.24 -9.79
CA PHE A 50 -11.02 -4.05 -8.43
C PHE A 50 -11.21 -5.30 -7.55
N ASN A 51 -12.42 -5.86 -7.52
CA ASN A 51 -12.71 -7.08 -6.76
C ASN A 51 -11.92 -8.29 -7.28
N LEU A 52 -11.71 -8.39 -8.60
CA LEU A 52 -10.85 -9.42 -9.20
C LEU A 52 -9.40 -9.29 -8.70
N ALA A 53 -8.86 -8.07 -8.69
CA ALA A 53 -7.50 -7.82 -8.20
C ALA A 53 -7.34 -8.23 -6.74
N ILE A 54 -8.29 -7.87 -5.88
CA ILE A 54 -8.30 -8.30 -4.46
C ILE A 54 -8.27 -9.83 -4.36
N GLY A 55 -9.16 -10.52 -5.08
CA GLY A 55 -9.22 -11.99 -5.05
C GLY A 55 -7.93 -12.66 -5.55
N LEU A 56 -7.22 -12.04 -6.52
CA LEU A 56 -5.92 -12.51 -6.97
C LEU A 56 -4.87 -12.39 -5.87
N TYR A 57 -4.81 -11.27 -5.15
CA TYR A 57 -3.90 -11.12 -4.02
C TYR A 57 -4.21 -12.13 -2.91
N GLU A 58 -5.49 -12.32 -2.57
CA GLU A 58 -5.91 -13.32 -1.57
C GLU A 58 -5.52 -14.74 -1.95
N THR A 59 -5.66 -15.11 -3.23
CA THR A 59 -5.22 -16.41 -3.76
C THR A 59 -3.69 -16.59 -3.68
N ASN A 60 -2.94 -15.49 -3.72
CA ASN A 60 -1.47 -15.47 -3.60
C ASN A 60 -0.98 -15.31 -2.15
N GLY A 61 -1.82 -15.58 -1.15
CA GLY A 61 -1.41 -15.59 0.26
C GLY A 61 -1.45 -14.22 0.94
N TYR A 62 -2.14 -13.24 0.36
CA TYR A 62 -2.41 -11.97 1.01
C TYR A 62 -3.74 -11.98 1.76
N LYS A 63 -3.90 -11.09 2.72
CA LYS A 63 -5.16 -10.81 3.41
C LYS A 63 -5.49 -9.33 3.22
N CYS A 64 -6.56 -9.02 2.51
CA CYS A 64 -6.95 -7.66 2.17
C CYS A 64 -8.02 -7.12 3.13
N GLU A 65 -7.83 -5.94 3.70
CA GLU A 65 -8.79 -5.25 4.58
C GLU A 65 -9.25 -3.89 4.02
#